data_AF-A0A961BWZ8-F1
#
_entry.id   AF-A0A961BWZ8-F1
#
_cell.length_a   1.000
_cell.length_b   1.000
_cell.length_c   1.000
_cell.angle_alpha   90.00
_cell.angle_beta   90.00
_cell.angle_gamma   90.00
#
_symmetry.space_group_name_H-M   'P 1'
#
loop_
_entity.id
_entity.type
_entity.pdbx_description
1 polymer ?
#
loop_
_entity_poly.entity_id
_entity_poly.type
_entity_poly.pdbx_seq_one_letter_code
_entity_poly.pdbx_strand_id
1 'polypeptide(L)'
;WPEVVHPRTGGGVAGDPWHAPSAAWLLLALRRLLLVEPGGCWWERSTPRPAIAAADPTAAVLDLVPILSSSWVGAPFEVHALPASVGSVSYAVRWHGPRPALLWEIDPRSGVEGEPPLLVSSGLDPTWSARAWRGEALLAPPVVVDHDHVHDDAHAHGHDHDGHDHDHGAHG
;
A
#
# COMPACT_ATOMS: atom_id res chain seq x y z
N TRP A 1 -4.98 -27.67 15.53
CA TRP A 1 -4.77 -27.79 16.98
C TRP A 1 -5.91 -27.06 17.66
N PRO A 2 -6.79 -27.76 18.39
CA PRO A 2 -7.84 -27.11 19.15
C PRO A 2 -7.20 -26.33 20.31
N GLU A 3 -7.79 -25.18 20.57
CA GLU A 3 -7.35 -24.15 21.49
C GLU A 3 -7.08 -24.74 22.88
N VAL A 4 -5.89 -24.49 23.42
CA VAL A 4 -5.56 -24.89 24.79
C VAL A 4 -6.33 -23.97 25.73
N VAL A 5 -7.51 -24.43 26.14
CA VAL A 5 -8.37 -23.76 27.13
C VAL A 5 -7.90 -24.17 28.52
N HIS A 6 -7.64 -23.21 29.40
CA HIS A 6 -7.21 -23.48 30.76
C HIS A 6 -8.42 -23.92 31.64
N PRO A 7 -8.38 -25.10 32.28
CA PRO A 7 -9.57 -25.74 32.87
C PRO A 7 -10.09 -25.08 34.15
N ARG A 8 -9.38 -24.10 34.73
CA ARG A 8 -9.84 -23.39 35.95
C ARG A 8 -10.36 -21.97 35.71
N THR A 9 -10.14 -21.40 34.53
CA THR A 9 -10.49 -19.99 34.24
C THR A 9 -11.37 -19.83 33.01
N GLY A 10 -11.56 -20.88 32.20
CA GLY A 10 -12.35 -20.81 30.97
C GLY A 10 -11.75 -19.90 29.88
N GLY A 11 -10.61 -19.27 30.14
CA GLY A 11 -9.88 -18.44 29.19
C GLY A 11 -8.77 -19.21 28.50
N GLY A 12 -8.67 -19.05 27.18
CA GLY A 12 -7.47 -19.41 26.43
C GLY A 12 -6.29 -18.51 26.80
N VAL A 13 -5.08 -18.93 26.43
CA VAL A 13 -3.84 -18.15 26.60
C VAL A 13 -3.83 -16.84 25.79
N ALA A 14 -4.78 -16.68 24.88
CA ALA A 14 -5.14 -15.39 24.29
C ALA A 14 -6.45 -14.93 24.94
N GLY A 15 -6.37 -14.10 25.98
CA GLY A 15 -7.56 -13.38 26.45
C GLY A 15 -8.10 -12.54 25.29
N ASP A 16 -9.34 -12.78 24.85
CA ASP A 16 -9.96 -11.96 23.81
C ASP A 16 -10.43 -10.63 24.41
N PRO A 17 -10.13 -9.51 23.72
CA PRO A 17 -10.88 -9.15 22.52
C PRO A 17 -10.11 -9.16 21.18
N TRP A 18 -8.90 -9.73 21.12
CA TRP A 18 -8.08 -9.77 19.89
C TRP A 18 -7.94 -11.18 19.28
N HIS A 19 -8.69 -11.45 18.22
CA HIS A 19 -8.59 -12.69 17.45
C HIS A 19 -7.22 -12.79 16.75
N ALA A 20 -6.37 -13.73 17.17
CA ALA A 20 -5.06 -14.00 16.58
C ALA A 20 -5.07 -14.16 15.03
N PRO A 21 -6.09 -14.76 14.40
CA PRO A 21 -6.23 -14.76 12.95
C PRO A 21 -6.30 -13.36 12.34
N SER A 22 -7.03 -12.43 12.97
CA SER A 22 -7.16 -11.04 12.50
C SER A 22 -5.83 -10.29 12.59
N ALA A 23 -5.06 -10.50 13.68
CA ALA A 23 -3.73 -9.93 13.81
C ALA A 23 -2.77 -10.47 12.73
N ALA A 24 -2.79 -11.78 12.47
CA ALA A 24 -2.00 -12.37 11.40
C ALA A 24 -2.39 -11.83 10.01
N TRP A 25 -3.69 -11.71 9.73
CA TRP A 25 -4.19 -11.11 8.48
C TRP A 25 -3.75 -9.65 8.33
N LEU A 26 -3.85 -8.85 9.38
CA LEU A 26 -3.42 -7.46 9.38
C LEU A 26 -1.92 -7.35 9.09
N LEU A 27 -1.08 -8.15 9.74
CA LEU A 27 0.37 -8.14 9.50
C LEU A 27 0.71 -8.54 8.06
N LEU A 28 0.02 -9.53 7.49
CA LEU A 28 0.22 -9.94 6.10
C LEU A 28 -0.28 -8.87 5.11
N ALA A 29 -1.39 -8.19 5.44
CA ALA A 29 -1.91 -7.08 4.65
C ALA A 29 -0.95 -5.89 4.67
N LEU A 30 -0.46 -5.48 5.85
CA LEU A 30 0.56 -4.44 5.98
C LEU A 30 1.86 -4.83 5.26
N ARG A 31 2.26 -6.10 5.36
CA ARG A 31 3.46 -6.59 4.65
C ARG A 31 3.33 -6.45 3.13
N ARG A 32 2.16 -6.77 2.57
CA ARG A 32 1.88 -6.62 1.13
C ARG A 32 1.69 -5.15 0.72
N LEU A 33 1.14 -4.33 1.61
CA LEU A 33 0.99 -2.89 1.38
C LEU A 33 2.36 -2.20 1.31
N LEU A 34 3.29 -2.60 2.16
CA LEU A 34 4.60 -1.94 2.29
C LEU A 34 5.65 -2.50 1.32
N LEU A 35 5.51 -3.75 0.86
CA LEU A 35 6.49 -4.41 0.00
C LEU A 35 5.85 -5.55 -0.79
N VAL A 36 6.07 -5.58 -2.10
CA VAL A 36 5.67 -6.70 -2.97
C VAL A 36 6.91 -7.39 -3.52
N GLU A 37 6.86 -8.71 -3.60
CA GLU A 37 7.93 -9.53 -4.21
C GLU A 37 7.37 -10.15 -5.49
N PRO A 38 7.41 -9.43 -6.63
CA PRO A 38 6.85 -9.90 -7.87
C PRO A 38 7.72 -11.04 -8.43
N GLY A 39 7.45 -12.27 -8.00
CA GLY A 39 8.25 -13.42 -8.43
C GLY A 39 8.12 -14.73 -7.65
N GLY A 40 7.21 -14.85 -6.67
CA GLY A 40 7.10 -16.09 -5.90
C GLY A 40 6.50 -17.30 -6.65
N CYS A 41 5.59 -17.06 -7.61
CA CYS A 41 4.80 -18.11 -8.25
C CYS A 41 4.63 -17.85 -9.74
N TRP A 42 5.22 -18.72 -10.57
CA TRP A 42 5.22 -18.65 -12.03
C TRP A 42 3.83 -18.74 -12.72
N TRP A 43 2.73 -18.95 -12.00
CA TRP A 43 1.39 -19.14 -12.59
C TRP A 43 0.53 -17.86 -12.68
N GLU A 44 0.95 -16.75 -12.04
CA GLU A 44 0.23 -15.47 -12.04
C GLU A 44 0.73 -14.54 -13.17
N ARG A 45 0.79 -15.07 -14.40
CA ARG A 45 1.45 -14.47 -15.57
C ARG A 45 0.51 -13.63 -16.46
N SER A 46 -0.60 -13.12 -15.89
CA SER A 46 -1.67 -12.47 -16.67
C SER A 46 -1.77 -10.96 -16.46
N THR A 47 -1.04 -10.36 -15.53
CA THR A 47 -0.99 -8.90 -15.38
C THR A 47 0.19 -8.32 -16.18
N PRO A 48 -0.02 -7.23 -16.93
CA PRO A 48 1.04 -6.60 -17.69
C PRO A 48 2.15 -6.11 -16.75
N ARG A 49 3.33 -6.70 -16.91
CA ARG A 49 4.56 -6.32 -16.19
C ARG A 49 4.89 -4.86 -16.55
N PRO A 50 5.09 -3.94 -15.59
CA PRO A 50 5.77 -2.68 -15.92
C PRO A 50 7.11 -3.05 -16.56
N ALA A 51 7.56 -2.28 -17.55
CA ALA A 51 8.71 -2.62 -18.38
C ALA A 51 10.03 -2.51 -17.61
N ILE A 52 10.25 -3.40 -16.64
CA ILE A 52 11.54 -3.58 -15.98
C ILE A 52 12.44 -4.24 -17.02
N ALA A 53 13.39 -3.47 -17.56
CA ALA A 53 14.42 -3.96 -18.47
C ALA A 53 14.98 -5.30 -17.94
N ALA A 54 15.05 -6.30 -18.82
CA ALA A 54 15.33 -7.70 -18.55
C ALA A 54 16.14 -7.94 -17.26
N ALA A 55 15.42 -8.11 -16.15
CA ALA A 55 16.01 -8.60 -14.93
C ALA A 55 16.46 -10.04 -15.20
N ASP A 56 17.65 -10.41 -14.71
CA ASP A 56 18.02 -11.82 -14.61
C ASP A 56 16.84 -12.58 -13.97
N PRO A 57 16.23 -13.57 -14.65
CA PRO A 57 15.02 -14.24 -14.16
C PRO A 57 15.24 -14.99 -12.83
N THR A 58 16.49 -15.18 -12.40
CA THR A 58 16.83 -15.74 -11.09
C THR A 58 17.01 -14.70 -9.98
N ALA A 59 17.14 -13.41 -10.31
CA ALA A 59 17.32 -12.37 -9.31
C ALA A 59 15.97 -11.98 -8.68
N ALA A 60 15.92 -11.97 -7.34
CA ALA A 60 14.76 -11.50 -6.62
C ALA A 60 14.44 -10.04 -6.97
N VAL A 61 13.14 -9.72 -7.05
CA VAL A 61 12.63 -8.37 -7.28
C VAL A 61 11.86 -7.92 -6.04
N LEU A 62 12.11 -6.70 -5.58
CA LEU A 62 11.44 -6.06 -4.46
C LEU A 62 10.81 -4.74 -4.93
N ASP A 63 9.50 -4.61 -4.78
CA ASP A 63 8.77 -3.36 -5.01
C ASP A 63 8.58 -2.62 -3.70
N LEU A 64 9.40 -1.58 -3.51
CA LEU A 64 9.36 -0.69 -2.35
C LEU A 64 8.25 0.33 -2.55
N VAL A 65 7.29 0.41 -1.63
CA VAL A 65 6.12 1.30 -1.79
C VAL A 65 5.33 0.97 -3.07
N PRO A 66 4.69 -0.20 -3.14
CA PRO A 66 3.92 -0.62 -4.32
C PRO A 66 2.69 0.26 -4.57
N ILE A 67 2.16 0.89 -3.51
CA ILE A 67 1.03 1.82 -3.56
C ILE A 67 1.40 3.02 -2.68
N LEU A 68 1.20 4.23 -3.21
CA LEU A 68 1.33 5.48 -2.46
C LEU A 68 -0.08 6.04 -2.18
N SER A 69 -0.48 6.03 -0.91
CA SER A 69 -1.68 6.75 -0.48
C SER A 69 -1.51 8.26 -0.65
N SER A 70 -2.57 8.96 -1.10
CA SER A 70 -2.57 10.43 -1.22
C SER A 70 -2.23 11.12 0.11
N SER A 71 -2.65 10.55 1.23
CA SER A 71 -2.36 11.03 2.58
C SER A 71 -0.87 10.96 2.99
N TRP A 72 -0.04 10.21 2.26
CA TRP A 72 1.39 10.08 2.53
C TRP A 72 2.26 10.95 1.60
N VAL A 73 1.64 11.61 0.62
CA VAL A 73 2.34 12.50 -0.31
C VAL A 73 2.88 13.71 0.45
N GLY A 74 4.16 14.01 0.29
CA GLY A 74 4.85 15.08 1.02
C GLY A 74 5.18 14.78 2.49
N ALA A 75 4.61 13.71 3.08
CA ALA A 75 4.89 13.30 4.44
C ALA A 75 6.01 12.24 4.48
N PRO A 76 7.06 12.41 5.30
CA PRO A 76 8.09 11.39 5.44
C PRO A 76 7.55 10.16 6.19
N PHE A 77 8.03 8.97 5.81
CA PHE A 77 7.72 7.73 6.52
C PHE A 77 8.86 6.73 6.41
N GLU A 78 8.91 5.80 7.37
CA GLU A 78 9.99 4.81 7.49
C GLU A 78 9.40 3.43 7.76
N VAL A 79 10.02 2.43 7.14
CA VAL A 79 9.73 1.01 7.31
C VAL A 79 11.02 0.34 7.80
N HIS A 80 10.93 -0.41 8.88
CA HIS A 80 12.08 -1.04 9.51
C HIS A 80 11.94 -2.56 9.52
N ALA A 81 13.03 -3.24 9.17
CA ALA A 81 13.22 -4.68 9.31
C ALA A 81 12.06 -5.53 8.75
N LEU A 82 11.48 -5.12 7.62
CA LEU A 82 10.38 -5.81 6.98
C LEU A 82 10.87 -7.16 6.43
N PRO A 83 10.31 -8.31 6.85
CA PRO A 83 10.84 -9.62 6.43
C PRO A 83 10.60 -9.90 4.95
N ALA A 84 11.60 -10.26 4.15
CA ALA A 84 11.52 -10.56 2.72
C ALA A 84 12.20 -11.89 2.35
N SER A 85 11.99 -12.36 1.12
CA SER A 85 12.63 -13.58 0.62
C SER A 85 14.16 -13.47 0.57
N VAL A 86 14.74 -12.27 0.54
CA VAL A 86 16.19 -12.04 0.53
C VAL A 86 16.80 -11.77 1.91
N GLY A 87 16.00 -11.51 2.94
CA GLY A 87 16.47 -11.01 4.24
C GLY A 87 15.51 -10.02 4.86
N SER A 88 16.00 -9.05 5.64
CA SER A 88 15.17 -7.95 6.16
C SER A 88 15.41 -6.67 5.37
N VAL A 89 14.33 -5.95 5.05
CA VAL A 89 14.35 -4.72 4.26
C VAL A 89 13.89 -3.56 5.12
N SER A 90 14.70 -2.51 5.19
CA SER A 90 14.34 -1.22 5.77
C SER A 90 14.42 -0.16 4.69
N TYR A 91 13.49 0.80 4.70
CA TYR A 91 13.55 1.94 3.81
C TYR A 91 12.87 3.16 4.40
N ALA A 92 13.24 4.33 3.91
CA ALA A 92 12.66 5.62 4.28
C ALA A 92 12.31 6.41 3.03
N VAL A 93 11.19 7.12 3.08
CA VAL A 93 10.79 8.10 2.07
C VAL A 93 10.87 9.48 2.71
N ARG A 94 11.66 10.36 2.10
CA ARG A 94 11.80 11.77 2.47
C ARG A 94 11.42 12.63 1.28
N TRP A 95 10.99 13.87 1.49
CA TRP A 95 10.52 14.72 0.40
C TRP A 95 11.41 15.94 0.20
N HIS A 96 11.75 16.21 -1.06
CA HIS A 96 12.43 17.41 -1.52
C HIS A 96 11.51 18.14 -2.51
N GLY A 97 10.64 18.99 -1.97
CA GLY A 97 9.50 19.50 -2.73
C GLY A 97 8.59 18.35 -3.18
N PRO A 98 8.20 18.25 -4.47
CA PRO A 98 7.34 17.18 -4.96
C PRO A 98 8.08 15.86 -5.20
N ARG A 99 9.41 15.81 -5.01
CA ARG A 99 10.24 14.65 -5.35
C ARG A 99 10.59 13.83 -4.11
N PRO A 100 10.27 12.53 -4.06
CA PRO A 100 10.66 11.69 -2.95
C PRO A 100 12.11 11.23 -3.10
N ALA A 101 12.88 11.30 -2.02
CA ALA A 101 14.13 10.59 -1.84
C ALA A 101 13.84 9.26 -1.13
N LEU A 102 14.16 8.16 -1.80
CA LEU A 102 14.06 6.80 -1.28
C LEU A 102 15.43 6.37 -0.77
N LEU A 103 15.50 6.02 0.51
CA LEU A 103 16.69 5.44 1.15
C LEU A 103 16.37 3.99 1.50
N TRP A 104 17.29 3.07 1.28
CA TRP A 104 17.06 1.66 1.58
C TRP A 104 18.29 0.96 2.17
N GLU A 105 18.01 -0.07 2.92
CA GLU A 105 18.96 -1.01 3.49
C GLU A 105 18.35 -2.40 3.55
N ILE A 106 19.11 -3.39 3.10
CA ILE A 106 18.72 -4.79 3.05
C ILE A 106 19.81 -5.58 3.77
N ASP A 107 19.43 -6.19 4.88
CA ASP A 107 20.28 -7.15 5.57
C ASP A 107 20.03 -8.53 4.96
N PRO A 108 20.99 -9.11 4.22
CA PRO A 108 20.81 -10.40 3.58
C PRO A 108 20.59 -11.49 4.62
N ARG A 109 19.76 -12.48 4.30
CA ARG A 109 19.62 -13.67 5.14
C ARG A 109 20.98 -14.37 5.28
N SER A 110 21.38 -14.64 6.53
CA SER A 110 22.62 -15.35 6.82
C SER A 110 22.70 -16.71 6.12
N GLY A 111 23.86 -17.03 5.56
CA GLY A 111 24.10 -18.29 4.84
C GLY A 111 23.65 -18.31 3.38
N VAL A 112 23.14 -17.19 2.84
CA VAL A 112 22.86 -17.03 1.40
C VAL A 112 23.86 -16.05 0.82
N GLU A 113 24.84 -16.54 0.05
CA GLU A 113 25.63 -15.69 -0.85
C GLU A 113 24.79 -15.37 -2.08
N GLY A 114 24.70 -14.10 -2.46
CA GLY A 114 23.89 -13.68 -3.59
C GLY A 114 24.17 -12.25 -4.03
N GLU A 115 23.72 -11.93 -5.23
CA GLU A 115 23.70 -10.56 -5.75
C GLU A 115 22.55 -9.75 -5.11
N PRO A 116 22.67 -8.41 -5.03
CA PRO A 116 21.57 -7.57 -4.57
C PRO A 116 20.30 -7.78 -5.42
N PRO A 117 19.11 -7.76 -4.79
CA PRO A 117 17.85 -7.82 -5.53
C PRO A 117 17.68 -6.60 -6.44
N LEU A 118 16.85 -6.75 -7.47
CA LEU A 118 16.35 -5.62 -8.22
C LEU A 118 15.29 -4.89 -7.38
N LEU A 119 15.51 -3.62 -7.14
CA LEU A 119 14.58 -2.73 -6.45
C LEU A 119 13.80 -1.94 -7.48
N VAL A 120 12.49 -1.83 -7.26
CA VAL A 120 11.59 -0.94 -7.98
C VAL A 120 10.71 -0.19 -6.97
N SER A 121 10.01 0.84 -7.41
CA SER A 121 9.04 1.55 -6.56
C SER A 121 7.83 2.00 -7.38
N SER A 122 6.89 1.09 -7.61
CA SER A 122 5.77 1.33 -8.51
C SER A 122 4.86 2.46 -8.04
N GLY A 123 4.71 2.65 -6.73
CA GLY A 123 3.88 3.71 -6.16
C GLY A 123 4.55 5.09 -6.15
N LEU A 124 5.89 5.17 -6.16
CA LEU A 124 6.61 6.45 -6.18
C LEU A 124 7.02 6.85 -7.61
N ASP A 125 7.71 5.97 -8.32
CA ASP A 125 8.23 6.20 -9.66
C ASP A 125 8.33 4.87 -10.43
N PRO A 126 7.33 4.54 -11.26
CA PRO A 126 7.28 3.29 -12.03
C PRO A 126 8.45 3.08 -13.00
N THR A 127 9.23 4.13 -13.28
CA THR A 127 10.38 4.07 -14.21
C THR A 127 11.69 3.84 -13.48
N TRP A 128 11.71 3.99 -12.16
CA TRP A 128 12.91 3.83 -11.35
C TRP A 128 13.23 2.36 -11.07
N SER A 129 14.52 2.04 -11.06
CA SER A 129 15.03 0.79 -10.52
C SER A 129 16.48 0.91 -10.05
N ALA A 130 16.89 0.03 -9.13
CA ALA A 130 18.26 -0.04 -8.62
C ALA A 130 18.68 -1.48 -8.26
N ARG A 131 19.99 -1.73 -8.16
CA ARG A 131 20.57 -2.97 -7.61
C ARG A 131 21.66 -2.64 -6.61
N ALA A 132 21.32 -2.66 -5.33
CA ALA A 132 22.27 -2.49 -4.24
C ALA A 132 21.65 -2.95 -2.92
N TRP A 133 22.47 -3.50 -2.01
CA TRP A 133 22.05 -3.84 -0.65
C TRP A 133 21.68 -2.60 0.17
N ARG A 134 22.33 -1.46 -0.11
CA ARG A 134 22.06 -0.16 0.54
C ARG A 134 22.17 0.96 -0.50
N GLY A 135 21.44 2.05 -0.30
CA GLY A 135 21.58 3.23 -1.14
C GLY A 135 20.51 4.28 -0.93
N GLU A 136 20.59 5.32 -1.76
CA GLU A 136 19.64 6.41 -1.82
C GLU A 136 19.40 6.84 -3.28
N ALA A 137 18.18 7.31 -3.57
CA ALA A 137 17.81 7.83 -4.88
C ALA A 137 16.74 8.93 -4.76
N LEU A 138 16.94 10.04 -5.47
CA LEU A 138 15.91 11.07 -5.65
C LEU A 138 15.08 10.78 -6.89
N LEU A 139 13.80 10.45 -6.69
CA LEU A 139 12.91 9.95 -7.74
C LEU A 139 12.18 11.07 -8.49
N ALA A 140 11.48 10.74 -9.58
CA ALA A 140 10.53 11.66 -10.19
C ALA A 140 9.34 11.95 -9.24
N PRO A 141 8.62 13.08 -9.41
CA PRO A 141 7.36 13.31 -8.71
C PRO A 141 6.35 12.17 -8.98
N PRO A 142 5.67 11.63 -7.96
CA PRO A 142 4.67 10.57 -8.14
C PRO A 142 3.45 11.07 -8.90
N VAL A 143 2.83 10.18 -9.67
CA VAL A 143 1.54 10.43 -10.31
C VAL A 143 0.45 9.97 -9.33
N VAL A 144 -0.08 10.89 -8.54
CA VAL A 144 -1.15 10.60 -7.58
C VAL A 144 -2.49 10.66 -8.31
N VAL A 145 -3.16 9.52 -8.45
CA VAL A 145 -4.56 9.47 -8.89
C VAL A 145 -5.45 9.79 -7.69
N ASP A 146 -6.00 11.00 -7.69
CA ASP A 146 -6.98 11.44 -6.69
C ASP A 146 -8.28 10.63 -6.88
N HIS A 147 -8.67 9.87 -5.86
CA HIS A 147 -9.89 9.05 -5.87
C HIS A 147 -11.05 9.74 -5.14
N ASP A 148 -10.89 10.98 -4.66
CA ASP A 148 -11.89 11.66 -3.81
C ASP A 148 -13.06 12.33 -4.58
N HIS A 149 -13.24 12.08 -5.89
CA HIS A 149 -14.31 12.70 -6.70
C HIS A 149 -15.55 11.81 -6.93
N VAL A 150 -15.97 11.01 -5.94
CA VAL A 150 -17.26 10.28 -6.01
C VAL A 150 -18.08 10.55 -4.75
N HIS A 151 -18.62 11.76 -4.59
CA HIS A 151 -19.75 12.07 -3.71
C HIS A 151 -20.24 13.51 -3.95
N ASP A 152 -20.92 13.83 -5.07
CA ASP A 152 -21.75 15.06 -5.11
C ASP A 152 -22.78 15.20 -6.25
N ASP A 153 -23.45 14.13 -6.71
CA ASP A 153 -24.53 14.25 -7.73
C ASP A 153 -25.93 13.78 -7.26
N ALA A 154 -26.19 13.76 -5.94
CA ALA A 154 -27.49 13.28 -5.41
C ALA A 154 -28.40 14.37 -4.80
N HIS A 155 -28.15 15.67 -5.05
CA HIS A 155 -29.00 16.75 -4.55
C HIS A 155 -29.36 17.78 -5.63
N ALA A 156 -30.09 17.35 -6.67
CA ALA A 156 -30.74 18.29 -7.59
C ALA A 156 -32.04 17.74 -8.18
N HIS A 157 -33.07 17.53 -7.36
CA HIS A 157 -34.46 17.53 -7.83
C HIS A 157 -35.29 18.54 -7.03
N GLY A 158 -35.26 19.78 -7.53
CA GLY A 158 -36.44 20.61 -7.83
C GLY A 158 -37.44 20.82 -6.70
N HIS A 159 -37.22 21.87 -5.91
CA HIS A 159 -38.29 22.59 -5.23
C HIS A 159 -38.83 23.63 -6.21
N ASP A 160 -39.85 23.28 -7.00
CA ASP A 160 -40.57 24.26 -7.80
C ASP A 160 -41.87 24.67 -7.07
N HIS A 161 -41.84 25.93 -6.64
CA HIS A 161 -42.99 26.72 -6.25
C HIS A 161 -43.90 26.91 -7.46
N ASP A 162 -45.19 26.58 -7.32
CA ASP A 162 -46.24 27.23 -8.11
C ASP A 162 -47.29 27.80 -7.16
N GLY A 163 -47.28 29.13 -7.06
CA GLY A 163 -48.33 29.91 -6.47
C GLY A 163 -49.56 29.93 -7.37
N HIS A 164 -50.73 29.73 -6.76
CA HIS A 164 -52.00 30.10 -7.37
C HIS A 164 -52.80 30.90 -6.35
N ASP A 165 -52.50 32.20 -6.30
CA ASP A 165 -53.43 33.23 -5.85
C ASP A 165 -54.48 33.39 -6.94
N HIS A 166 -55.76 33.13 -6.66
CA HIS A 166 -56.90 33.75 -7.35
C HIS A 166 -57.99 34.03 -6.31
N ASP A 167 -57.93 35.24 -5.75
CA ASP A 167 -59.02 35.92 -5.09
C ASP A 167 -59.76 36.77 -6.13
N HIS A 168 -61.06 36.51 -6.31
CA HIS A 168 -62.01 37.51 -6.78
C HIS A 168 -63.36 37.25 -6.14
N GLY A 169 -63.68 38.09 -5.15
CA GLY A 169 -64.97 38.12 -4.49
C GLY A 169 -66.09 38.85 -5.24
N ALA A 170 -67.25 38.75 -4.59
CA ALA A 170 -68.43 39.60 -4.59
C ALA A 170 -69.45 39.47 -5.74
N HIS A 171 -70.65 38.99 -5.39
CA HIS A 171 -71.87 39.81 -5.15
C HIS A 171 -73.14 38.96 -5.29
N GLY A 172 -74.08 39.10 -4.34
CA GLY A 172 -75.47 38.63 -4.48
C GLY A 172 -76.04 37.96 -3.25
#